data_AF-A0A353ENE7-F1
#
_entry.id   AF-A0A353ENE7-F1
#
_cell.length_a   1.000
_cell.length_b   1.000
_cell.length_c   1.000
_cell.angle_alpha   90.00
_cell.angle_beta   90.00
_cell.angle_gamma   90.00
#
_symmetry.space_group_name_H-M   'P 1'
#
loop_
_entity.id
_entity.type
_entity.pdbx_description
1 polymer ?
#
loop_
_entity_poly.entity_id
_entity_poly.type
_entity_poly.pdbx_seq_one_letter_code
_entity_poly.pdbx_strand_id
1 'polypeptide(L)'
;MCLPQSEADCQNTLDDDADGATDCDDIDCDNDPVCTTQEETPVIPDTETNCSDGIDDDQDSTVDCGDNDCVNNADCIIPPDFSGSSGNDGDGGCGCQFGTTNKSSLPMSILFFVVMMGSLVWMRKNRKYD
;
A
#
# COMPACT_ATOMS: atom_id res chain seq x y z
N MET A 1 -38.03 21.79 32.49
CA MET A 1 -37.59 21.02 31.31
C MET A 1 -36.63 19.97 31.84
N CYS A 2 -37.03 18.70 31.76
CA CYS A 2 -36.13 17.57 31.96
C CYS A 2 -35.52 17.31 30.59
N LEU A 3 -34.20 17.46 30.47
CA LEU A 3 -33.49 16.83 29.37
C LEU A 3 -33.49 15.32 29.64
N PRO A 4 -33.46 14.46 28.59
CA PRO A 4 -33.12 13.06 28.79
C PRO A 4 -31.72 12.96 29.45
N GLN A 5 -31.42 11.82 30.07
CA GLN A 5 -30.13 11.59 30.76
C GLN A 5 -29.29 10.54 30.04
N SER A 6 -29.58 10.32 28.76
CA SER A 6 -28.95 9.29 27.94
C SER A 6 -29.24 9.54 26.47
N GLU A 7 -28.24 9.36 25.63
CA GLU A 7 -28.36 9.42 24.17
C GLU A 7 -29.40 8.42 23.63
N ALA A 8 -30.29 8.88 22.75
CA ALA A 8 -31.42 8.07 22.27
C ALA A 8 -31.11 7.34 20.96
N ASP A 9 -30.23 7.88 20.11
CA ASP A 9 -29.81 7.28 18.85
C ASP A 9 -28.34 7.60 18.55
N CYS A 10 -27.46 6.62 18.77
CA CYS A 10 -26.00 6.73 18.66
C CYS A 10 -25.45 6.83 17.22
N GLN A 11 -26.27 7.17 16.23
CA GLN A 11 -25.87 7.27 14.81
C GLN A 11 -26.69 8.28 14.01
N ASN A 12 -27.34 9.23 14.69
CA ASN A 12 -28.20 10.23 14.07
C ASN A 12 -27.52 11.60 13.87
N THR A 13 -26.28 11.77 14.31
CA THR A 13 -25.48 13.02 14.25
C THR A 13 -26.04 14.16 15.08
N LEU A 14 -26.89 13.84 16.07
CA LEU A 14 -27.48 14.76 17.02
C LEU A 14 -26.97 14.45 18.43
N ASP A 15 -27.24 15.40 19.31
CA ASP A 15 -27.01 15.33 20.75
C ASP A 15 -28.41 15.26 21.37
N ASP A 16 -28.92 14.04 21.55
CA ASP A 16 -30.31 13.80 21.93
C ASP A 16 -30.57 14.17 23.40
N ASP A 17 -29.53 14.13 24.23
CA ASP A 17 -29.60 14.43 25.67
C ASP A 17 -29.11 15.84 26.06
N ALA A 18 -28.51 16.55 25.11
CA ALA A 18 -28.00 17.91 25.19
C ALA A 18 -26.85 18.08 26.20
N ASP A 19 -26.02 17.07 26.39
CA ASP A 19 -24.83 17.11 27.25
C ASP A 19 -23.57 17.68 26.53
N GLY A 20 -23.63 17.77 25.20
CA GLY A 20 -22.59 18.33 24.33
C GLY A 20 -21.74 17.29 23.59
N ALA A 21 -21.97 16.00 23.77
CA ALA A 21 -21.44 14.93 22.93
C ALA A 21 -22.48 14.48 21.88
N THR A 22 -22.05 13.73 20.86
CA THR A 22 -22.92 13.26 19.77
C THR A 22 -22.53 11.85 19.38
N ASP A 23 -23.51 10.97 19.15
CA ASP A 23 -23.29 9.60 18.67
C ASP A 23 -22.18 8.86 19.43
N CYS A 24 -21.22 8.25 18.72
CA CYS A 24 -20.11 7.50 19.29
C CYS A 24 -19.05 8.36 20.00
N ASP A 25 -19.16 9.69 19.96
CA ASP A 25 -18.38 10.56 20.81
C ASP A 25 -19.05 10.75 22.21
N ASP A 26 -20.27 10.25 22.38
CA ASP A 26 -21.04 10.24 23.63
C ASP A 26 -20.77 9.00 24.50
N ILE A 27 -20.57 9.22 25.80
CA ILE A 27 -20.31 8.15 26.79
C ILE A 27 -21.50 7.20 26.96
N ASP A 28 -22.72 7.67 26.73
CA ASP A 28 -23.93 6.85 26.81
C ASP A 28 -24.02 5.87 25.63
N CYS A 29 -23.25 6.11 24.56
CA CYS A 29 -23.12 5.26 23.39
C CYS A 29 -21.94 4.28 23.43
N ASP A 30 -21.14 4.25 24.51
CA ASP A 30 -19.96 3.37 24.67
C ASP A 30 -20.28 1.87 24.45
N ASN A 31 -21.52 1.45 24.73
CA ASN A 31 -21.96 0.06 24.60
C ASN A 31 -22.79 -0.20 23.33
N ASP A 32 -22.99 0.80 22.48
CA ASP A 32 -23.77 0.64 21.26
C ASP A 32 -22.97 -0.13 20.19
N PRO A 33 -23.56 -1.16 19.54
CA PRO A 33 -22.89 -1.90 18.48
C PRO A 33 -22.42 -1.01 17.30
N VAL A 34 -23.08 0.13 17.05
CA VAL A 34 -22.68 1.08 16.01
C VAL A 34 -21.32 1.71 16.30
N CYS A 35 -20.99 1.89 17.59
CA CYS A 35 -19.73 2.50 18.02
C CYS A 35 -18.62 1.47 18.24
N THR A 36 -18.96 0.20 18.47
CA THR A 36 -17.98 -0.87 18.71
C THR A 36 -17.52 -1.60 17.45
N THR A 37 -18.16 -1.37 16.30
CA THR A 37 -17.85 -2.05 15.03
C THR A 37 -16.89 -1.29 14.13
N GLN A 38 -16.36 -0.13 14.56
CA GLN A 38 -15.57 0.76 13.69
C GLN A 38 -14.12 0.31 13.44
N GLU A 39 -13.64 -0.76 14.08
CA GLU A 39 -12.41 -1.44 13.66
C GLU A 39 -12.73 -2.64 12.76
N GLU A 40 -13.24 -2.39 11.55
CA GLU A 40 -12.95 -3.29 10.44
C GLU A 40 -11.51 -3.04 9.97
N THR A 41 -10.53 -3.30 10.84
CA THR A 41 -9.18 -3.55 10.34
C THR A 41 -9.29 -4.74 9.39
N PRO A 42 -8.96 -4.60 8.10
CA PRO A 42 -8.95 -5.73 7.19
C PRO A 42 -8.12 -6.84 7.81
N VAL A 43 -8.73 -8.01 8.01
CA VAL A 43 -8.00 -9.18 8.50
C VAL A 43 -7.12 -9.63 7.35
N ILE A 44 -5.85 -9.24 7.41
CA ILE A 44 -4.86 -9.71 6.44
C ILE A 44 -4.33 -11.05 6.97
N PRO A 45 -4.42 -12.13 6.18
CA PRO A 45 -3.85 -13.42 6.56
C PRO A 45 -2.33 -13.29 6.73
N ASP A 46 -1.75 -14.14 7.57
CA ASP A 46 -0.28 -14.19 7.76
C ASP A 46 0.43 -14.98 6.64
N THR A 47 -0.32 -15.54 5.69
CA THR A 47 0.18 -16.39 4.61
C THR A 47 -0.68 -16.25 3.36
N GLU A 48 -0.05 -16.27 2.19
CA GLU A 48 -0.70 -16.21 0.88
C GLU A 48 -1.83 -17.25 0.74
N THR A 49 -3.06 -16.78 0.50
CA THR A 49 -4.25 -17.66 0.46
C THR A 49 -4.57 -18.16 -0.94
N ASN A 50 -4.14 -17.45 -1.98
CA ASN A 50 -4.41 -17.82 -3.35
C ASN A 50 -3.18 -17.64 -4.24
N CYS A 51 -2.47 -18.73 -4.51
CA CYS A 51 -1.25 -18.66 -5.32
C CYS A 51 -1.46 -18.57 -6.85
N SER A 52 -2.61 -18.08 -7.33
CA SER A 52 -2.93 -18.11 -8.76
C SER A 52 -3.82 -16.98 -9.28
N ASP A 53 -4.18 -15.99 -8.47
CA ASP A 53 -5.09 -14.92 -8.87
C ASP A 53 -4.41 -13.58 -9.17
N GLY A 54 -3.08 -13.48 -8.99
CA GLY A 54 -2.32 -12.27 -9.26
C GLY A 54 -2.39 -11.24 -8.14
N ILE A 55 -2.86 -11.61 -6.95
CA ILE A 55 -2.99 -10.76 -5.77
C ILE A 55 -1.95 -11.20 -4.73
N ASP A 56 -1.54 -10.24 -3.90
CA ASP A 56 -0.73 -10.44 -2.69
C ASP A 56 -1.74 -10.45 -1.52
N ASP A 57 -2.23 -11.65 -1.16
CA ASP A 57 -3.32 -11.79 -0.19
C ASP A 57 -2.85 -11.52 1.24
N ASP A 58 -1.57 -11.78 1.55
CA ASP A 58 -0.98 -11.56 2.88
C ASP A 58 -0.21 -10.23 3.02
N GLN A 59 -0.08 -9.49 1.92
CA GLN A 59 0.56 -8.18 1.83
C GLN A 59 2.04 -8.18 2.22
N ASP A 60 2.74 -9.30 2.01
CA ASP A 60 4.18 -9.40 2.26
C ASP A 60 5.04 -8.84 1.11
N SER A 61 4.41 -8.33 0.05
CA SER A 61 4.97 -7.81 -1.20
C SER A 61 5.42 -8.87 -2.21
N THR A 62 5.09 -10.13 -1.99
CA THR A 62 5.20 -11.20 -2.97
C THR A 62 3.82 -11.63 -3.47
N VAL A 63 3.76 -12.25 -4.65
CA VAL A 63 2.49 -12.51 -5.35
C VAL A 63 2.55 -13.91 -5.92
N ASP A 64 1.48 -14.69 -5.72
CA ASP A 64 1.30 -16.03 -6.27
C ASP A 64 2.55 -16.94 -6.11
N CYS A 65 3.03 -17.55 -7.20
CA CYS A 65 4.23 -18.39 -7.22
C CYS A 65 5.55 -17.63 -7.00
N GLY A 66 5.49 -16.29 -6.91
CA GLY A 66 6.58 -15.49 -6.40
C GLY A 66 6.67 -15.48 -4.87
N ASP A 67 5.61 -15.96 -4.20
CA ASP A 67 5.47 -16.01 -2.75
C ASP A 67 6.08 -17.28 -2.14
N ASN A 68 6.71 -17.12 -0.97
CA ASN A 68 7.34 -18.22 -0.24
C ASN A 68 6.31 -19.19 0.39
N ASP A 69 5.11 -18.72 0.70
CA ASP A 69 4.02 -19.52 1.23
C ASP A 69 3.36 -20.38 0.15
N CYS A 70 3.59 -20.01 -1.12
CA CYS A 70 3.11 -20.72 -2.31
C CYS A 70 4.07 -21.76 -2.90
N VAL A 71 5.27 -21.95 -2.32
CA VAL A 71 6.32 -22.83 -2.88
C VAL A 71 5.91 -24.29 -3.10
N ASN A 72 4.91 -24.77 -2.35
CA ASN A 72 4.39 -26.14 -2.47
C ASN A 72 2.98 -26.18 -3.09
N ASN A 73 2.42 -25.06 -3.54
CA ASN A 73 1.11 -25.06 -4.17
C ASN A 73 1.18 -25.71 -5.56
N ALA A 74 0.19 -26.53 -5.89
CA ALA A 74 0.10 -27.26 -7.15
C ALA A 74 0.09 -26.32 -8.36
N ASP A 75 -0.47 -25.12 -8.22
CA ASP A 75 -0.48 -24.09 -9.27
C ASP A 75 0.92 -23.58 -9.62
N CYS A 76 1.86 -23.68 -8.68
CA CYS A 76 3.25 -23.27 -8.82
C CYS A 76 4.20 -24.43 -9.16
N ILE A 77 3.75 -25.67 -8.96
CA ILE A 77 4.47 -26.87 -9.37
C ILE A 77 4.17 -27.11 -10.85
N ILE A 78 4.81 -26.31 -11.70
CA ILE A 78 4.76 -26.50 -13.15
C ILE A 78 5.47 -27.82 -13.48
N PRO A 79 4.80 -28.82 -14.11
CA PRO A 79 5.50 -29.98 -14.64
C PRO A 79 6.54 -29.51 -15.66
N PRO A 80 7.71 -30.16 -15.79
CA PRO A 80 8.86 -29.66 -16.57
C PRO A 80 8.63 -29.52 -18.09
N ASP A 81 7.40 -29.64 -18.57
CA ASP A 81 6.99 -29.60 -19.97
C ASP A 81 5.82 -28.63 -20.26
N PHE A 82 5.50 -27.70 -19.35
CA PHE A 82 4.43 -26.73 -19.60
C PHE A 82 4.73 -25.33 -19.07
N SER A 83 5.54 -24.56 -19.80
CA SER A 83 5.59 -23.10 -19.64
C SER A 83 4.20 -22.51 -19.90
N GLY A 84 3.47 -22.17 -18.85
CA GLY A 84 2.10 -21.68 -18.95
C GLY A 84 1.72 -20.75 -17.80
N SER A 85 2.47 -19.66 -17.61
CA SER A 85 1.87 -18.47 -16.99
C SER A 85 0.96 -17.83 -18.02
N SER A 86 -0.29 -17.58 -17.63
CA SER A 86 -1.19 -16.65 -18.32
C SER A 86 -0.56 -15.25 -18.29
N GLY A 87 0.29 -14.97 -19.27
CA GLY A 87 0.62 -13.64 -19.74
C GLY A 87 0.19 -13.57 -21.19
N ASN A 88 -0.86 -12.79 -21.47
CA ASN A 88 -1.32 -12.49 -22.83
C ASN A 88 -0.55 -11.30 -23.46
N ASP A 89 0.69 -11.10 -23.03
CA ASP A 89 1.63 -10.19 -23.66
C ASP A 89 2.28 -10.92 -24.82
N GLY A 90 1.92 -10.52 -26.04
CA GLY A 90 2.32 -11.16 -27.29
C GLY A 90 3.80 -11.01 -27.66
N ASP A 91 4.72 -11.18 -26.71
CA ASP A 91 6.16 -11.00 -26.89
C ASP A 91 7.01 -12.21 -26.50
N GLY A 92 6.43 -13.43 -26.41
CA GLY A 92 7.19 -14.68 -26.56
C GLY A 92 8.49 -14.81 -25.74
N GLY A 93 8.49 -14.35 -24.48
CA GLY A 93 9.62 -14.48 -23.57
C GLY A 93 9.17 -14.76 -22.13
N CYS A 94 9.49 -15.95 -21.61
CA CYS A 94 9.44 -16.23 -20.19
C CYS A 94 10.67 -15.58 -19.51
N GLY A 95 10.53 -14.32 -19.10
CA GLY A 95 11.49 -13.65 -18.24
C GLY A 95 10.99 -13.63 -16.80
N CYS A 96 11.63 -14.37 -15.91
CA CYS A 96 11.70 -13.97 -14.50
C CYS A 96 12.58 -12.72 -14.42
N GLN A 97 11.98 -11.58 -14.74
CA GLN A 97 12.64 -10.29 -14.59
C GLN A 97 12.36 -9.82 -13.18
N PHE A 98 13.29 -10.10 -12.27
CA PHE A 98 13.38 -9.44 -10.98
C PHE A 98 13.17 -7.94 -11.21
N GLY A 99 12.03 -7.44 -10.75
CA GLY A 99 11.74 -6.02 -10.64
C GLY A 99 12.68 -5.39 -9.63
N THR A 100 13.94 -5.18 -10.01
CA THR A 100 14.72 -4.11 -9.42
C THR A 100 14.18 -2.82 -10.01
N THR A 101 13.08 -2.32 -9.46
CA THR A 101 12.62 -0.94 -9.68
C THR A 101 13.57 0.04 -8.98
N ASN A 102 14.88 -0.07 -9.20
CA ASN A 102 15.81 1.04 -8.98
C ASN A 102 15.94 1.84 -10.27
N LYS A 103 14.91 2.64 -10.48
CA LYS A 103 14.87 3.78 -11.37
C LYS A 103 15.84 4.85 -10.85
N SER A 104 17.14 4.66 -11.05
CA SER A 104 18.17 5.71 -10.81
C SER A 104 19.35 5.63 -11.79
N SER A 105 19.14 5.05 -12.97
CA SER A 105 20.01 5.33 -14.10
C SER A 105 19.67 6.71 -14.65
N LEU A 106 20.10 7.76 -13.94
CA LEU A 106 20.25 9.07 -14.55
C LEU A 106 21.19 8.84 -15.75
N PRO A 107 20.79 9.15 -17.00
CA PRO A 107 21.70 9.01 -18.11
C PRO A 107 22.95 9.82 -17.77
N MET A 108 24.15 9.21 -17.94
CA MET A 108 25.44 9.84 -17.61
C MET A 108 25.53 11.31 -18.08
N SER A 109 24.80 11.67 -19.13
CA SER A 109 24.63 13.04 -19.62
C SER A 109 24.20 14.07 -18.56
N ILE A 110 23.29 13.74 -17.64
CA ILE A 110 22.77 14.69 -16.63
C ILE A 110 23.86 15.04 -15.61
N LEU A 111 24.67 14.06 -15.18
CA LEU A 111 25.81 14.32 -14.29
C LEU A 111 26.84 15.23 -14.96
N PHE A 112 27.09 15.04 -16.26
CA PHE A 112 27.97 15.93 -17.03
C PHE A 112 27.45 17.38 -17.07
N PHE A 113 26.15 17.59 -17.23
CA PHE A 113 25.56 18.94 -17.22
C PHE A 113 25.64 19.61 -15.84
N VAL A 114 25.39 18.87 -14.75
CA VAL A 114 25.46 19.41 -13.38
C VAL A 114 26.90 19.79 -13.01
N VAL A 115 27.89 18.97 -13.37
CA VAL A 115 29.31 19.25 -13.08
C VAL A 115 29.84 20.41 -13.93
N MET A 116 29.44 20.51 -15.20
CA MET A 116 29.83 21.61 -16.08
C MET A 116 29.20 22.94 -15.66
N MET A 117 27.90 22.95 -15.35
CA MET A 117 27.20 24.15 -14.89
C MET A 117 27.67 24.59 -13.50
N GLY A 118 27.94 23.63 -12.59
CA GLY A 118 28.53 23.90 -11.29
C GLY A 118 29.93 24.51 -11.37
N SER A 119 30.77 24.01 -12.28
CA SER A 119 32.13 24.54 -12.52
C SER A 119 32.10 25.95 -13.12
N LEU A 120 31.20 26.22 -14.07
CA LEU A 120 31.01 27.56 -14.65
C LEU A 120 30.48 28.58 -13.63
N VAL A 121 29.57 28.17 -12.74
CA VAL A 121 29.04 29.01 -11.65
C VAL A 121 30.12 29.27 -10.59
N TRP A 122 30.92 28.26 -10.22
CA TRP A 122 32.04 28.41 -9.28
C TRP A 122 33.14 29.33 -9.83
N MET A 123 33.53 29.14 -11.11
CA MET A 123 34.50 30.01 -11.80
C MET A 123 34.03 31.47 -11.90
N ARG A 124 32.73 31.72 -12.09
CA ARG A 124 32.16 33.08 -12.08
C ARG A 124 32.16 33.71 -10.69
N LYS A 125 31.99 32.92 -9.62
CA LYS A 125 31.92 33.42 -8.24
C LYS A 125 33.30 33.67 -7.63
N ASN A 126 34.33 32.94 -8.06
CA ASN A 126 35.71 33.08 -7.56
C ASN A 126 36.61 34.03 -8.37
N ARG A 127 36.09 34.72 -9.40
CA ARG A 127 36.84 35.73 -10.18
C ARG A 127 37.02 37.08 -9.45
N LYS A 128 36.88 37.12 -8.13
CA LYS A 128 37.04 38.33 -7.29
C LYS A 128 38.14 38.21 -6.24
N TYR A 129 39.01 37.21 -6.36
CA TYR A 129 40.22 37.08 -5.53
C TYR A 129 41.45 36.89 -6.44
N ASP A 130 41.77 37.94 -7.19
CA ASP A 130 43.11 38.46 -7.47
C ASP A 130 42.96 39.89 -8.01
#